data_AF-A0A925X507-F1
#
_entry.id   AF-A0A925X507-F1
#
_cell.length_a   1.000
_cell.length_b   1.000
_cell.length_c   1.000
_cell.angle_alpha   90.00
_cell.angle_beta   90.00
_cell.angle_gamma   90.00
#
_symmetry.space_group_name_H-M   'P 1'
#
loop_
_entity.id
_entity.type
_entity.pdbx_description
1 polymer ?
#
loop_
_entity_poly.entity_id
_entity_poly.type
_entity_poly.pdbx_seq_one_letter_code
_entity_poly.pdbx_strand_id
1 'polypeptide(L)'
;MRICSARISCACALVAGIVVADAKAQLVVGSTSTTAGNPAAFYIDVTTNAQTPLWTQTSQTNVNGLAGDNTNAKLYSNDAARLNVWNYGAVGTTPTFIAGTYRTDGLGSFSATGADSLAWANGKLYGAVSSANLGFQQFRGIYEINTTHDGAATPHCIMTPVYMNSFSTMNLGGLDFDPVLGEFIVTSTVDASSNGGPGIGIYAIDALNDDSVTKIADFPAGELDWDGLAVGGGKYWLTDYQVGAPSLIKILPFDPVSLTYGTMMTVSLTDASNRATGATWAPNALPEPSSLAAIGLMSLVALRRRRLN
;
A
#
# COMPACT_ATOMS: atom_id res chain seq x y z
N MET A 1 16.30 -39.74 -63.52
CA MET A 1 15.97 -40.15 -62.15
C MET A 1 16.53 -39.09 -61.22
N ARG A 2 15.65 -38.27 -60.62
CA ARG A 2 16.02 -37.10 -59.79
C ARG A 2 16.24 -37.56 -58.35
N ILE A 3 17.38 -37.20 -57.76
CA ILE A 3 17.59 -37.25 -56.31
C ILE A 3 17.78 -35.80 -55.86
N CYS A 4 16.77 -35.27 -55.18
CA CYS A 4 16.83 -33.99 -54.49
C CYS A 4 17.68 -34.15 -53.22
N SER A 5 18.80 -33.43 -53.13
CA SER A 5 19.52 -33.25 -51.86
C SER A 5 18.83 -32.15 -51.06
N ALA A 6 18.11 -32.56 -50.02
CA ALA A 6 17.56 -31.64 -49.03
C ALA A 6 18.70 -30.99 -48.24
N ARG A 7 18.78 -29.66 -48.30
CA ARG A 7 19.62 -28.86 -47.39
C ARG A 7 18.91 -28.79 -46.05
N ILE A 8 19.45 -29.49 -45.06
CA ILE A 8 19.09 -29.30 -43.64
C ILE A 8 19.82 -28.03 -43.19
N SER A 9 19.14 -26.89 -43.24
CA SER A 9 19.60 -25.68 -42.56
C SER A 9 19.16 -25.75 -41.11
N CYS A 10 20.14 -25.91 -40.22
CA CYS A 10 20.00 -25.95 -38.77
C CYS A 10 19.41 -24.61 -38.29
N ALA A 11 18.12 -24.60 -37.93
CA ALA A 11 17.52 -23.51 -37.20
C ALA A 11 18.06 -23.57 -35.76
N CYS A 12 19.09 -22.77 -35.45
CA CYS A 12 19.41 -22.45 -34.07
C CYS A 12 18.21 -21.74 -33.47
N ALA A 13 17.38 -22.50 -32.75
CA ALA A 13 16.34 -21.96 -31.90
C ALA A 13 17.03 -21.07 -30.85
N LEU A 14 16.99 -19.76 -31.07
CA LEU A 14 17.26 -18.79 -30.02
C LEU A 14 16.10 -18.94 -29.05
N VAL A 15 16.25 -19.84 -28.08
CA VAL A 15 15.44 -19.84 -26.86
C VAL A 15 15.73 -18.48 -26.21
N ALA A 16 14.92 -17.48 -26.57
CA ALA A 16 14.79 -16.29 -25.79
C ALA A 16 14.28 -16.79 -24.44
N GLY A 17 15.20 -16.94 -23.49
CA GLY A 17 14.84 -17.05 -22.10
C GLY A 17 13.99 -15.83 -21.81
N ILE A 18 12.68 -16.02 -21.81
CA ILE A 18 11.79 -15.18 -21.02
C ILE A 18 12.32 -15.42 -19.61
N VAL A 19 13.23 -14.55 -19.18
CA VAL A 19 13.44 -14.33 -17.77
C VAL A 19 12.07 -13.86 -17.32
N VAL A 20 11.28 -14.80 -16.81
CA VAL A 20 10.17 -14.46 -15.94
C VAL A 20 10.90 -13.79 -14.79
N ALA A 21 10.99 -12.47 -14.86
CA ALA A 21 11.31 -11.64 -13.73
C ALA A 21 10.27 -12.05 -12.69
N ASP A 22 10.70 -12.90 -11.75
CA ASP A 22 9.89 -13.29 -10.63
C ASP A 22 9.60 -11.97 -9.94
N ALA A 23 8.38 -11.46 -10.09
CA ALA A 23 7.98 -10.20 -9.51
C ALA A 23 8.17 -10.37 -8.01
N LYS A 24 9.32 -9.91 -7.52
CA LYS A 24 9.69 -10.09 -6.11
C LYS A 24 8.54 -9.52 -5.31
N ALA A 25 8.09 -10.22 -4.28
CA ALA A 25 7.04 -9.73 -3.41
C ALA A 25 7.44 -8.35 -2.82
N GLN A 26 6.67 -7.28 -3.10
CA GLN A 26 7.06 -5.90 -2.79
C GLN A 26 6.04 -5.22 -1.88
N LEU A 27 6.47 -4.98 -0.65
CA LEU A 27 5.70 -4.24 0.34
C LEU A 27 6.26 -2.82 0.43
N VAL A 28 5.39 -1.82 0.44
CA VAL A 28 5.78 -0.45 0.78
C VAL A 28 5.18 -0.10 2.12
N VAL A 29 6.01 0.44 3.02
CA VAL A 29 5.60 0.84 4.37
C VAL A 29 5.96 2.30 4.60
N GLY A 30 5.00 3.03 5.15
CA GLY A 30 5.12 4.42 5.56
C GLY A 30 5.51 4.54 7.02
N SER A 31 6.23 5.59 7.35
CA SER A 31 6.55 5.93 8.74
C SER A 31 6.21 7.38 9.06
N THR A 32 5.77 7.59 10.29
CA THR A 32 5.53 8.88 10.93
C THR A 32 6.72 9.27 11.79
N SER A 33 7.39 10.35 11.43
CA SER A 33 8.55 10.93 12.13
C SER A 33 8.20 12.30 12.69
N THR A 34 8.72 12.64 13.86
CA THR A 34 8.69 14.04 14.34
C THR A 34 9.87 14.88 13.83
N THR A 35 10.79 14.27 13.07
CA THR A 35 12.00 14.92 12.54
C THR A 35 12.12 14.82 11.01
N ALA A 36 12.51 15.92 10.38
CA ALA A 36 12.56 16.11 8.93
C ALA A 36 13.80 15.50 8.22
N GLY A 37 14.54 14.62 8.90
CA GLY A 37 15.77 14.01 8.38
C GLY A 37 15.63 12.54 7.99
N ASN A 38 14.51 11.89 8.34
CA ASN A 38 14.32 10.46 8.16
C ASN A 38 13.55 10.14 6.88
N PRO A 39 13.82 8.99 6.23
CA PRO A 39 12.94 8.49 5.20
C PRO A 39 11.56 8.20 5.79
N ALA A 40 10.52 8.64 5.08
CA ALA A 40 9.13 8.49 5.53
C ALA A 40 8.41 7.33 4.82
N ALA A 41 9.07 6.70 3.84
CA ALA A 41 8.56 5.51 3.17
C ALA A 41 9.70 4.58 2.74
N PHE A 42 9.45 3.29 2.89
CA PHE A 42 10.38 2.22 2.61
C PHE A 42 9.74 1.20 1.72
N TYR A 43 10.51 0.77 0.74
CA TYR A 43 10.23 -0.42 -0.03
C TYR A 43 10.94 -1.61 0.63
N ILE A 44 10.26 -2.74 0.71
CA ILE A 44 10.75 -3.97 1.34
C ILE A 44 10.57 -5.13 0.37
N ASP A 45 11.70 -5.77 0.03
CA ASP A 45 11.70 -7.09 -0.60
C ASP A 45 11.44 -8.13 0.50
N VAL A 46 10.21 -8.63 0.60
CA VAL A 46 9.82 -9.57 1.67
C VAL A 46 10.43 -10.97 1.50
N THR A 47 11.17 -11.23 0.41
CA THR A 47 11.93 -12.47 0.23
C THR A 47 13.32 -12.38 0.85
N THR A 48 13.94 -11.20 0.78
CA THR A 48 15.33 -10.98 1.23
C THR A 48 15.43 -10.09 2.46
N ASN A 49 14.32 -9.49 2.89
CA ASN A 49 14.25 -8.41 3.88
C ASN A 49 15.08 -7.17 3.51
N ALA A 50 15.43 -7.01 2.23
CA ALA A 50 16.16 -5.83 1.79
C ALA A 50 15.23 -4.61 1.80
N GLN A 51 15.71 -3.53 2.41
CA GLN A 51 14.98 -2.27 2.54
C GLN A 51 15.58 -1.22 1.61
N THR A 52 14.74 -0.51 0.87
CA THR A 52 15.13 0.62 0.02
C THR A 52 14.29 1.85 0.42
N PRO A 53 14.89 2.92 0.94
CA PRO A 53 14.19 4.18 1.15
C PRO A 53 13.64 4.72 -0.18
N LEU A 54 12.34 5.02 -0.25
CA LEU A 54 11.72 5.54 -1.46
C LEU A 54 11.90 7.05 -1.60
N TRP A 55 11.73 7.78 -0.51
CA TRP A 55 12.00 9.21 -0.45
C TRP A 55 12.44 9.62 0.95
N THR A 56 13.30 10.63 0.99
CA THR A 56 13.59 11.43 2.17
C THR A 56 12.76 12.72 2.08
N GLN A 57 12.27 13.24 3.20
CA GLN A 57 11.41 14.42 3.19
C GLN A 57 11.86 15.42 4.24
N THR A 58 11.99 16.69 3.85
CA THR A 58 12.13 17.84 4.76
C THR A 58 10.78 18.47 5.14
N SER A 59 9.66 18.09 4.48
CA SER A 59 8.36 18.77 4.62
C SER A 59 7.14 17.90 4.92
N GLN A 60 7.19 16.60 4.62
CA GLN A 60 6.17 15.60 4.95
C GLN A 60 6.82 14.63 5.93
N THR A 61 6.63 14.89 7.21
CA THR A 61 7.27 14.09 8.24
C THR A 61 6.46 12.83 8.54
N ASN A 62 5.21 12.74 8.06
CA ASN A 62 4.33 11.61 8.34
C ASN A 62 3.72 10.98 7.08
N VAL A 63 3.58 9.66 7.13
CA VAL A 63 2.85 8.87 6.13
C VAL A 63 1.86 8.00 6.86
N ASN A 64 0.63 8.48 7.01
CA ASN A 64 -0.45 7.77 7.69
C ASN A 64 -0.93 6.62 6.82
N GLY A 65 -1.45 6.90 5.62
CA GLY A 65 -1.87 5.87 4.67
C GLY A 65 -0.97 5.79 3.44
N LEU A 66 -1.00 4.62 2.81
CA LEU A 66 -0.36 4.34 1.52
C LEU A 66 -1.32 3.56 0.62
N ALA A 67 -1.35 3.86 -0.67
CA ALA A 67 -2.12 3.08 -1.64
C ALA A 67 -1.40 3.02 -2.99
N GLY A 68 -1.16 1.80 -3.48
CA GLY A 68 -0.52 1.55 -4.77
C GLY A 68 -1.53 1.46 -5.93
N ASP A 69 -1.52 2.47 -6.81
CA ASP A 69 -2.13 2.34 -8.14
C ASP A 69 -1.11 1.71 -9.09
N ASN A 70 -1.08 0.38 -9.08
CA ASN A 70 -0.17 -0.42 -9.89
C ASN A 70 -0.39 -0.26 -11.41
N THR A 71 -1.60 0.14 -11.82
CA THR A 71 -1.95 0.30 -13.24
C THR A 71 -1.34 1.58 -13.81
N ASN A 72 -1.41 2.69 -13.07
CA ASN A 72 -0.84 3.97 -13.51
C ASN A 72 0.53 4.27 -12.90
N ALA A 73 1.12 3.29 -12.21
CA ALA A 73 2.45 3.37 -11.60
C ALA A 73 2.58 4.53 -10.59
N LYS A 74 1.60 4.64 -9.68
CA LYS A 74 1.53 5.69 -8.66
C LYS A 74 1.42 5.11 -7.25
N LEU A 75 2.01 5.83 -6.31
CA LEU A 75 1.86 5.61 -4.88
C LEU A 75 1.20 6.85 -4.28
N TYR A 76 0.01 6.68 -3.73
CA TYR A 76 -0.66 7.72 -2.96
C TYR A 76 -0.24 7.61 -1.50
N SER A 77 -0.06 8.76 -0.85
CA SER A 77 0.20 8.84 0.58
C SER A 77 -0.52 10.02 1.18
N ASN A 78 -0.78 9.99 2.48
CA ASN A 78 -1.25 11.19 3.17
C ASN A 78 -0.46 11.48 4.45
N ASP A 79 -0.38 12.77 4.77
CA ASP A 79 0.14 13.31 6.03
C ASP A 79 -0.95 14.18 6.63
N ALA A 80 -1.62 13.66 7.67
CA ALA A 80 -2.88 14.22 8.14
C ALA A 80 -3.83 14.47 6.95
N ALA A 81 -4.36 15.69 6.81
CA ALA A 81 -5.27 16.09 5.75
C ALA A 81 -4.60 16.49 4.42
N ARG A 82 -3.36 16.04 4.15
CA ARG A 82 -2.63 16.36 2.92
C ARG A 82 -2.49 15.11 2.06
N LEU A 83 -3.08 15.09 0.86
CA LEU A 83 -2.88 14.01 -0.10
C LEU A 83 -1.69 14.30 -0.99
N ASN A 84 -0.80 13.33 -1.12
CA ASN A 84 0.39 13.39 -1.95
C ASN A 84 0.44 12.18 -2.90
N VAL A 85 1.18 12.32 -3.99
CA VAL A 85 1.43 11.25 -4.95
C VAL A 85 2.91 11.17 -5.30
N TRP A 86 3.40 9.96 -5.43
CA TRP A 86 4.75 9.65 -5.90
C TRP A 86 4.67 8.69 -7.08
N ASN A 87 5.46 8.94 -8.12
CA ASN A 87 5.49 8.08 -9.31
C ASN A 87 6.49 6.95 -9.09
N TYR A 88 6.14 5.72 -9.50
CA TYR A 88 7.04 4.59 -9.39
C TYR A 88 8.38 4.85 -10.09
N GLY A 89 9.45 4.35 -9.49
CA GLY A 89 10.82 4.55 -9.96
C GLY A 89 11.43 5.93 -9.70
N ALA A 90 10.69 6.88 -9.11
CA ALA A 90 11.22 8.21 -8.74
C ALA A 90 11.98 8.17 -7.40
N VAL A 91 12.84 7.18 -7.19
CA VAL A 91 13.53 6.96 -5.91
C VAL A 91 14.36 8.19 -5.54
N GLY A 92 14.25 8.63 -4.29
CA GLY A 92 14.93 9.82 -3.76
C GLY A 92 14.22 11.14 -4.05
N THR A 93 13.06 11.14 -4.74
CA THR A 93 12.29 12.37 -4.97
C THR A 93 11.16 12.54 -3.97
N THR A 94 10.92 13.77 -3.55
CA THR A 94 9.77 14.16 -2.71
C THR A 94 8.42 13.87 -3.41
N PRO A 95 7.46 13.23 -2.72
CA PRO A 95 6.07 13.16 -3.19
C PRO A 95 5.51 14.54 -3.56
N THR A 96 4.71 14.59 -4.63
CA THR A 96 4.02 15.80 -5.08
C THR A 96 2.73 15.97 -4.30
N PHE A 97 2.55 17.13 -3.67
CA PHE A 97 1.29 17.49 -3.03
C PHE A 97 0.19 17.67 -4.08
N ILE A 98 -0.94 17.00 -3.89
CA ILE A 98 -2.13 17.16 -4.74
C ILE A 98 -3.00 18.30 -4.20
N ALA A 99 -3.52 18.11 -2.98
CA ALA A 99 -4.47 19.01 -2.33
C ALA A 99 -4.70 18.56 -0.88
N GLY A 100 -5.44 19.39 -0.12
CA GLY A 100 -5.95 18.94 1.17
C GLY A 100 -7.14 17.99 1.00
N THR A 101 -7.33 17.03 1.89
CA THR A 101 -8.50 16.13 1.90
C THR A 101 -9.59 16.67 2.80
N TYR A 102 -10.83 16.72 2.30
CA TYR A 102 -11.94 17.36 2.99
C TYR A 102 -13.18 16.48 3.01
N ARG A 103 -13.83 16.42 4.17
CA ARG A 103 -15.14 15.79 4.34
C ARG A 103 -16.21 16.87 4.50
N THR A 104 -17.40 16.59 4.00
CA THR A 104 -18.60 17.38 4.35
C THR A 104 -19.19 16.89 5.67
N ASP A 105 -19.66 17.81 6.50
CA ASP A 105 -20.45 17.50 7.70
C ASP A 105 -21.92 17.12 7.39
N GLY A 106 -22.30 17.06 6.11
CA GLY A 106 -23.68 16.83 5.67
C GLY A 106 -24.58 18.06 5.80
N LEU A 107 -24.08 19.17 6.36
CA LEU A 107 -24.76 20.46 6.52
C LEU A 107 -24.18 21.54 5.60
N GLY A 108 -23.27 21.16 4.71
CA GLY A 108 -22.65 22.05 3.71
C GLY A 108 -21.33 22.68 4.13
N SER A 109 -20.80 22.36 5.32
CA SER A 109 -19.45 22.77 5.72
C SER A 109 -18.44 21.70 5.34
N PHE A 110 -17.23 22.13 4.94
CA PHE A 110 -16.11 21.25 4.68
C PHE A 110 -15.08 21.38 5.79
N SER A 111 -14.57 20.25 6.27
CA SER A 111 -13.47 20.21 7.23
C SER A 111 -12.32 19.38 6.69
N ALA A 112 -11.11 19.95 6.77
CA ALA A 112 -9.89 19.23 6.43
C ALA A 112 -9.78 17.99 7.32
N THR A 113 -9.75 16.82 6.72
CA THR A 113 -9.66 15.54 7.44
C THR A 113 -8.64 14.65 6.77
N GLY A 114 -7.71 14.08 7.54
CA GLY A 114 -6.87 12.98 7.07
C GLY A 114 -7.58 11.63 7.07
N ALA A 115 -7.02 10.70 6.33
CA ALA A 115 -7.31 9.28 6.47
C ALA A 115 -6.25 8.64 7.37
N ASP A 116 -6.62 7.62 8.13
CA ASP A 116 -5.67 6.85 8.94
C ASP A 116 -4.92 5.84 8.05
N SER A 117 -5.60 5.31 7.04
CA SER A 117 -5.04 4.43 6.00
C SER A 117 -5.67 4.70 4.64
N LEU A 118 -5.03 4.24 3.57
CA LEU A 118 -5.47 4.42 2.18
C LEU A 118 -5.52 3.06 1.46
N ALA A 119 -6.38 2.94 0.46
CA ALA A 119 -6.44 1.78 -0.42
C ALA A 119 -6.77 2.20 -1.85
N TRP A 120 -6.25 1.47 -2.84
CA TRP A 120 -6.61 1.65 -4.24
C TRP A 120 -7.48 0.49 -4.69
N ALA A 121 -8.70 0.77 -5.14
CA ALA A 121 -9.64 -0.24 -5.60
C ALA A 121 -10.37 0.25 -6.84
N ASN A 122 -10.51 -0.61 -7.85
CA ASN A 122 -11.37 -0.35 -9.02
C ASN A 122 -11.14 1.03 -9.70
N GLY A 123 -9.89 1.49 -9.74
CA GLY A 123 -9.51 2.77 -10.36
C GLY A 123 -9.79 4.01 -9.51
N LYS A 124 -10.07 3.83 -8.22
CA LYS A 124 -10.39 4.90 -7.27
C LYS A 124 -9.54 4.77 -6.01
N LEU A 125 -9.31 5.91 -5.36
CA LEU A 125 -8.63 5.98 -4.07
C LEU A 125 -9.67 5.97 -2.96
N TYR A 126 -9.40 5.22 -1.91
CA TYR A 126 -10.21 5.14 -0.70
C TYR A 126 -9.35 5.42 0.52
N GLY A 127 -9.96 5.84 1.62
CA GLY A 127 -9.30 5.94 2.91
C GLY A 127 -10.23 5.66 4.08
N ALA A 128 -9.67 5.04 5.11
CA ALA A 128 -10.38 4.80 6.36
C ALA A 128 -10.21 5.99 7.30
N VAL A 129 -11.27 6.31 8.05
CA VAL A 129 -11.21 7.27 9.14
C VAL A 129 -11.75 6.63 10.41
N SER A 130 -10.95 6.71 11.47
CA SER A 130 -11.20 6.13 12.78
C SER A 130 -11.65 7.16 13.83
N SER A 131 -11.39 8.45 13.62
CA SER A 131 -11.80 9.49 14.56
C SER A 131 -13.22 10.00 14.26
N ALA A 132 -14.10 9.87 15.25
CA ALA A 132 -15.35 10.64 15.26
C ALA A 132 -14.98 12.09 15.62
N ASN A 133 -15.31 13.06 14.77
CA ASN A 133 -15.06 14.46 15.09
C ASN A 133 -15.80 14.85 16.39
N LEU A 134 -15.12 15.58 17.27
CA LEU A 134 -15.64 16.06 18.56
C LEU A 134 -16.85 16.96 18.33
N GLY A 135 -18.06 16.40 18.33
CA GLY A 135 -19.31 17.16 18.22
C GLY A 135 -20.38 16.53 17.31
N PHE A 136 -20.04 15.54 16.50
CA PHE A 136 -20.98 14.92 15.56
C PHE A 136 -20.78 13.40 15.54
N GLN A 137 -21.86 12.65 15.79
CA GLN A 137 -21.80 11.19 15.86
C GLN A 137 -21.44 10.57 14.50
N GLN A 138 -20.55 9.55 14.56
CA GLN A 138 -20.28 8.53 13.53
C GLN A 138 -19.80 9.05 12.16
N PHE A 139 -18.62 9.66 12.12
CA PHE A 139 -17.82 9.83 10.89
C PHE A 139 -16.71 8.78 10.74
N ARG A 140 -16.89 7.61 11.37
CA ARG A 140 -15.98 6.46 11.18
C ARG A 140 -16.43 5.69 9.97
N GLY A 141 -15.51 5.32 9.11
CA GLY A 141 -15.90 4.64 7.87
C GLY A 141 -14.82 4.65 6.81
N ILE A 142 -15.21 4.18 5.63
CA ILE A 142 -14.38 4.19 4.43
C ILE A 142 -14.97 5.25 3.50
N TYR A 143 -14.08 6.08 2.96
CA TYR A 143 -14.43 7.19 2.09
C TYR A 143 -13.72 7.03 0.75
N GLU A 144 -14.43 7.22 -0.35
CA GLU A 144 -13.82 7.47 -1.65
C GLU A 144 -13.18 8.87 -1.65
N ILE A 145 -11.96 8.98 -2.17
CA ILE A 145 -11.19 10.22 -2.21
C ILE A 145 -10.95 10.59 -3.68
N ASN A 146 -11.40 11.78 -4.07
CA ASN A 146 -11.05 12.32 -5.39
C ASN A 146 -9.53 12.54 -5.48
N THR A 147 -8.90 12.03 -6.55
CA THR A 147 -7.44 12.21 -6.77
C THR A 147 -7.11 13.50 -7.54
N THR A 148 -8.11 14.32 -7.81
CA THR A 148 -7.99 15.64 -8.46
C THR A 148 -8.67 16.67 -7.59
N HIS A 149 -8.11 17.88 -7.54
CA HIS A 149 -8.72 18.95 -6.76
C HIS A 149 -9.96 19.54 -7.45
N ASP A 150 -10.89 20.04 -6.65
CA ASP A 150 -12.14 20.70 -7.07
C ASP A 150 -11.93 22.05 -7.80
N GLY A 151 -10.70 22.58 -7.82
CA GLY A 151 -10.38 23.86 -8.46
C GLY A 151 -10.71 25.09 -7.60
N ALA A 152 -11.05 24.89 -6.32
CA ALA A 152 -11.19 25.98 -5.38
C ALA A 152 -9.86 26.72 -5.16
N ALA A 153 -9.93 27.97 -4.69
CA ALA A 153 -8.75 28.80 -4.43
C ALA A 153 -7.76 28.14 -3.44
N THR A 154 -8.31 27.40 -2.46
CA THR A 154 -7.59 26.38 -1.71
C THR A 154 -7.97 25.03 -2.30
N PRO A 155 -7.06 24.28 -2.95
CA PRO A 155 -7.41 23.02 -3.60
C PRO A 155 -7.89 21.97 -2.61
N HIS A 156 -9.04 21.34 -2.89
CA HIS A 156 -9.57 20.25 -2.07
C HIS A 156 -9.78 18.96 -2.86
N CYS A 157 -9.38 17.83 -2.28
CA CYS A 157 -9.82 16.50 -2.63
C CYS A 157 -11.00 16.13 -1.73
N ILE A 158 -12.20 16.01 -2.31
CA ILE A 158 -13.40 15.67 -1.56
C ILE A 158 -13.39 14.18 -1.21
N MET A 159 -13.72 13.88 0.04
CA MET A 159 -13.92 12.56 0.59
C MET A 159 -15.42 12.29 0.73
N THR A 160 -15.93 11.29 0.01
CA THR A 160 -17.34 10.89 0.02
C THR A 160 -17.49 9.55 0.72
N PRO A 161 -18.37 9.43 1.74
CA PRO A 161 -18.54 8.16 2.45
C PRO A 161 -19.06 7.08 1.50
N VAL A 162 -18.46 5.89 1.57
CA VAL A 162 -18.96 4.68 0.90
C VAL A 162 -19.42 3.63 1.90
N TYR A 163 -18.80 3.60 3.08
CA TYR A 163 -19.23 2.78 4.21
C TYR A 163 -19.15 3.58 5.49
N MET A 164 -20.19 3.46 6.33
CA MET A 164 -20.24 4.10 7.64
C MET A 164 -20.24 3.02 8.72
N ASN A 165 -19.22 3.05 9.57
CA ASN A 165 -19.04 2.05 10.61
C ASN A 165 -20.12 2.21 11.69
N SER A 166 -21.02 1.23 11.77
CA SER A 166 -22.09 1.14 12.77
C SER A 166 -21.62 0.57 14.12
N PHE A 167 -20.39 0.05 14.17
CA PHE A 167 -19.79 -0.53 15.36
C PHE A 167 -18.97 0.52 16.12
N SER A 168 -19.49 0.97 17.26
CA SER A 168 -18.84 1.98 18.10
C SER A 168 -17.45 1.61 18.61
N THR A 169 -17.08 0.33 18.60
CA THR A 169 -15.81 -0.16 19.16
C THR A 169 -14.74 -0.42 18.09
N MET A 170 -15.12 -0.50 16.82
CA MET A 170 -14.19 -0.77 15.71
C MET A 170 -13.43 0.51 15.36
N ASN A 171 -12.12 0.48 15.54
CA ASN A 171 -11.18 1.47 15.04
C ASN A 171 -10.54 0.92 13.76
N LEU A 172 -10.80 1.57 12.62
CA LEU A 172 -10.24 1.20 11.33
C LEU A 172 -8.81 1.76 11.22
N GLY A 173 -7.82 0.95 11.61
CA GLY A 173 -6.40 1.32 11.54
C GLY A 173 -5.90 1.22 10.11
N GLY A 174 -5.55 0.00 9.70
CA GLY A 174 -5.09 -0.35 8.35
C GLY A 174 -6.25 -0.66 7.41
N LEU A 175 -6.05 -0.39 6.13
CA LEU A 175 -7.00 -0.60 5.04
C LEU A 175 -6.21 -1.01 3.79
N ASP A 176 -6.65 -2.05 3.10
CA ASP A 176 -6.28 -2.31 1.70
C ASP A 176 -7.44 -3.04 1.00
N PHE A 177 -7.37 -3.25 -0.31
CA PHE A 177 -8.43 -3.92 -1.07
C PHE A 177 -8.01 -5.33 -1.48
N ASP A 178 -8.87 -6.31 -1.24
CA ASP A 178 -8.69 -7.67 -1.76
C ASP A 178 -9.50 -7.85 -3.06
N PRO A 179 -8.85 -7.83 -4.23
CA PRO A 179 -9.57 -8.00 -5.49
C PRO A 179 -10.14 -9.39 -5.72
N VAL A 180 -9.74 -10.40 -4.93
CA VAL A 180 -10.29 -11.76 -5.01
C VAL A 180 -11.65 -11.82 -4.33
N LEU A 181 -11.77 -11.19 -3.17
CA LEU A 181 -13.04 -11.09 -2.44
C LEU A 181 -13.93 -9.97 -2.97
N GLY A 182 -13.33 -8.91 -3.54
CA GLY A 182 -14.04 -7.70 -3.92
C GLY A 182 -14.34 -6.78 -2.73
N GLU A 183 -13.63 -6.98 -1.61
CA GLU A 183 -13.92 -6.37 -0.31
C GLU A 183 -12.70 -5.58 0.20
N PHE A 184 -12.94 -4.61 1.07
CA PHE A 184 -11.87 -3.97 1.81
C PHE A 184 -11.45 -4.83 2.99
N ILE A 185 -10.16 -5.06 3.13
CA ILE A 185 -9.59 -5.68 4.31
C ILE A 185 -9.18 -4.56 5.25
N VAL A 186 -9.53 -4.70 6.53
CA VAL A 186 -9.18 -3.73 7.57
C VAL A 186 -8.58 -4.40 8.79
N THR A 187 -7.69 -3.70 9.46
CA THR A 187 -7.33 -4.01 10.85
C THR A 187 -8.25 -3.22 11.77
N SER A 188 -8.93 -3.94 12.66
CA SER A 188 -9.67 -3.34 13.77
C SER A 188 -8.83 -3.39 15.03
N THR A 189 -8.47 -2.23 15.54
CA THR A 189 -7.93 -2.07 16.90
C THR A 189 -9.08 -1.65 17.83
N VAL A 190 -8.88 -1.70 19.15
CA VAL A 190 -9.93 -1.20 20.08
C VAL A 190 -9.67 0.26 20.38
N ASP A 191 -10.72 1.07 20.32
CA ASP A 191 -10.77 2.29 21.11
C ASP A 191 -10.85 1.86 22.59
N ALA A 192 -9.92 2.32 23.44
CA ALA A 192 -9.71 1.89 24.83
C ALA A 192 -10.96 2.02 25.76
N SER A 193 -12.09 2.48 25.22
CA SER A 193 -13.29 2.89 25.93
C SER A 193 -14.50 1.95 25.81
N SER A 194 -14.45 0.82 25.08
CA SER A 194 -15.70 0.07 24.82
C SER A 194 -15.59 -1.47 24.91
N ASN A 195 -16.27 -2.04 25.90
CA ASN A 195 -16.60 -3.47 25.98
C ASN A 195 -17.87 -3.73 25.17
N GLY A 196 -17.80 -4.58 24.13
CA GLY A 196 -18.99 -5.22 23.56
C GLY A 196 -19.31 -5.03 22.07
N GLY A 197 -18.39 -4.48 21.26
CA GLY A 197 -18.51 -4.54 19.79
C GLY A 197 -17.50 -5.50 19.16
N PRO A 198 -17.38 -5.52 17.81
CA PRO A 198 -16.37 -6.32 17.12
C PRO A 198 -15.00 -6.04 17.74
N GLY A 199 -14.38 -7.13 18.20
CA GLY A 199 -13.12 -7.09 18.90
C GLY A 199 -11.95 -6.83 17.96
N ILE A 200 -10.75 -6.90 18.53
CA ILE A 200 -9.48 -6.79 17.83
C ILE A 200 -9.38 -7.86 16.73
N GLY A 201 -8.89 -7.50 15.54
CA GLY A 201 -8.64 -8.49 14.48
C GLY A 201 -8.60 -7.95 13.08
N ILE A 202 -8.57 -8.86 12.11
CA ILE A 202 -8.66 -8.59 10.68
C ILE A 202 -10.12 -8.81 10.24
N TYR A 203 -10.67 -7.86 9.50
CA TYR A 203 -12.04 -7.92 8.99
C TYR A 203 -12.06 -7.67 7.49
N ALA A 204 -13.02 -8.31 6.81
CA ALA A 204 -13.47 -7.91 5.49
C ALA A 204 -14.71 -7.03 5.61
N ILE A 205 -14.78 -5.98 4.80
CA ILE A 205 -15.91 -5.05 4.70
C ILE A 205 -16.29 -4.92 3.23
N ASP A 206 -17.51 -5.33 2.89
CA ASP A 206 -18.09 -5.09 1.57
C ASP A 206 -18.71 -3.68 1.49
N ALA A 207 -17.84 -2.66 1.52
CA ALA A 207 -18.21 -1.26 1.48
C ALA A 207 -18.77 -0.78 0.12
N LEU A 208 -18.77 -1.64 -0.90
CA LEU A 208 -19.16 -1.27 -2.26
C LEU A 208 -20.48 -1.93 -2.69
N ASN A 209 -20.99 -2.90 -1.92
CA ASN A 209 -22.27 -3.54 -2.20
C ASN A 209 -23.26 -3.44 -1.03
N ASP A 210 -23.07 -4.19 0.05
CA ASP A 210 -24.10 -4.39 1.09
C ASP A 210 -23.69 -4.01 2.52
N ASP A 211 -22.52 -3.41 2.68
CA ASP A 211 -21.94 -2.99 3.96
C ASP A 211 -21.71 -4.14 4.96
N SER A 212 -21.69 -5.39 4.49
CA SER A 212 -21.44 -6.55 5.35
C SER A 212 -20.02 -6.51 5.92
N VAL A 213 -19.91 -6.95 7.17
CA VAL A 213 -18.64 -7.01 7.91
C VAL A 213 -18.43 -8.42 8.42
N THR A 214 -17.32 -9.03 8.00
CA THR A 214 -16.95 -10.40 8.36
C THR A 214 -15.60 -10.41 9.06
N LYS A 215 -15.54 -11.01 10.26
CA LYS A 215 -14.26 -11.23 10.93
C LYS A 215 -13.50 -12.36 10.24
N ILE A 216 -12.27 -12.09 9.84
CA ILE A 216 -11.38 -13.08 9.20
C ILE A 216 -10.55 -13.79 10.27
N ALA A 217 -9.93 -13.03 11.17
CA ALA A 217 -9.05 -13.58 12.20
C ALA A 217 -8.93 -12.64 13.42
N ASP A 218 -8.65 -13.23 14.59
CA ASP A 218 -8.08 -12.51 15.74
C ASP A 218 -6.59 -12.21 15.46
N PHE A 219 -6.07 -11.10 16.00
CA PHE A 219 -4.62 -10.89 16.03
C PHE A 219 -3.92 -11.98 16.87
N PRO A 220 -2.59 -12.18 16.68
CA PRO A 220 -1.84 -13.09 17.54
C PRO A 220 -2.01 -12.75 19.02
N ALA A 221 -1.98 -13.78 19.88
CA ALA A 221 -2.17 -13.59 21.31
C ALA A 221 -1.18 -12.56 21.89
N GLY A 222 -1.70 -11.56 22.59
CA GLY A 222 -0.91 -10.47 23.18
C GLY A 222 -0.68 -9.27 22.26
N GLU A 223 -1.05 -9.35 20.98
CA GLU A 223 -1.01 -8.23 20.04
C GLU A 223 -2.38 -7.53 20.01
N LEU A 224 -2.37 -6.21 20.21
CA LEU A 224 -3.60 -5.41 20.26
C LEU A 224 -3.67 -4.35 19.16
N ASP A 225 -2.54 -4.11 18.49
CA ASP A 225 -2.34 -2.96 17.63
C ASP A 225 -1.64 -3.39 16.34
N TRP A 226 -2.22 -2.99 15.22
CA TRP A 226 -1.68 -3.18 13.87
C TRP A 226 -2.18 -2.02 12.99
N ASP A 227 -1.39 -0.96 12.92
CA ASP A 227 -1.75 0.30 12.27
C ASP A 227 -1.77 0.20 10.73
N GLY A 228 -0.89 -0.61 10.14
CA GLY A 228 -0.79 -0.78 8.69
C GLY A 228 -1.20 -2.16 8.21
N LEU A 229 -1.75 -2.20 7.00
CA LEU A 229 -2.22 -3.39 6.31
C LEU A 229 -1.92 -3.26 4.82
N ALA A 230 -1.43 -4.34 4.20
CA ALA A 230 -1.34 -4.46 2.75
C ALA A 230 -1.87 -5.81 2.28
N VAL A 231 -2.56 -5.84 1.14
CA VAL A 231 -3.08 -7.06 0.52
C VAL A 231 -2.33 -7.32 -0.78
N GLY A 232 -1.63 -8.46 -0.85
CA GLY A 232 -0.93 -8.84 -2.06
C GLY A 232 0.07 -9.98 -1.87
N GLY A 233 0.56 -10.54 -2.97
CA GLY A 233 1.42 -11.73 -2.93
C GLY A 233 0.74 -12.95 -2.29
N GLY A 234 -0.60 -12.98 -2.27
CA GLY A 234 -1.39 -14.03 -1.63
C GLY A 234 -1.35 -13.99 -0.09
N LYS A 235 -1.08 -12.81 0.50
CA LYS A 235 -1.02 -12.61 1.95
C LYS A 235 -1.65 -11.26 2.34
N TYR A 236 -2.04 -11.16 3.59
CA TYR A 236 -2.30 -9.89 4.26
C TYR A 236 -1.08 -9.55 5.12
N TRP A 237 -0.41 -8.45 4.83
CA TRP A 237 0.81 -8.02 5.51
C TRP A 237 0.44 -7.00 6.57
N LEU A 238 0.46 -7.41 7.84
CA LEU A 238 0.24 -6.50 8.96
C LEU A 238 1.54 -5.79 9.31
N THR A 239 1.49 -4.49 9.53
CA THR A 239 2.67 -3.69 9.87
C THR A 239 2.39 -2.78 11.05
N ASP A 240 3.33 -2.70 11.97
CA ASP A 240 3.23 -1.85 13.16
C ASP A 240 4.63 -1.58 13.73
N TYR A 241 4.76 -0.68 14.69
CA TYR A 241 5.99 -0.50 15.44
C TYR A 241 6.21 -1.64 16.44
N GLN A 242 7.49 -1.94 16.74
CA GLN A 242 7.81 -2.92 17.77
C GLN A 242 7.79 -2.26 19.15
N VAL A 243 6.86 -2.69 20.01
CA VAL A 243 6.81 -2.26 21.41
C VAL A 243 8.15 -2.59 22.10
N GLY A 244 8.76 -1.60 22.74
CA GLY A 244 10.06 -1.74 23.41
C GLY A 244 11.28 -1.65 22.47
N ALA A 245 11.08 -1.58 21.15
CA ALA A 245 12.13 -1.35 20.17
C ALA A 245 11.63 -0.35 19.10
N PRO A 246 11.43 0.92 19.47
CA PRO A 246 10.79 1.93 18.62
C PRO A 246 11.53 2.25 17.31
N SER A 247 12.76 1.79 17.15
CA SER A 247 13.50 1.87 15.88
C SER A 247 13.26 0.67 14.96
N LEU A 248 12.25 -0.16 15.22
CA LEU A 248 11.90 -1.32 14.40
C LEU A 248 10.42 -1.28 14.01
N ILE A 249 10.16 -1.57 12.74
CA ILE A 249 8.84 -1.97 12.24
C ILE A 249 8.77 -3.49 12.32
N LYS A 250 7.70 -4.04 12.90
CA LYS A 250 7.35 -5.45 12.80
C LYS A 250 6.38 -5.65 11.64
N ILE A 251 6.59 -6.73 10.90
CA ILE A 251 5.79 -7.10 9.73
C ILE A 251 5.39 -8.56 9.89
N LEU A 252 4.09 -8.83 9.86
CA LEU A 252 3.55 -10.16 10.05
C LEU A 252 2.67 -10.56 8.86
N PRO A 253 3.08 -11.55 8.05
CA PRO A 253 2.22 -12.09 7.01
C PRO A 253 1.11 -12.96 7.64
N PHE A 254 -0.11 -12.76 7.17
CA PHE A 254 -1.25 -13.63 7.41
C PHE A 254 -1.66 -14.30 6.09
N ASP A 255 -1.86 -15.61 6.14
CA ASP A 255 -2.36 -16.39 5.00
C ASP A 255 -3.90 -16.50 5.08
N PRO A 256 -4.64 -15.84 4.19
CA PRO A 256 -6.10 -15.86 4.21
C PRO A 256 -6.70 -17.20 3.79
N VAL A 257 -5.91 -18.10 3.17
CA VAL A 257 -6.39 -19.42 2.74
C VAL A 257 -6.28 -20.42 3.88
N SER A 258 -5.14 -20.47 4.56
CA SER A 258 -4.92 -21.39 5.69
C SER A 258 -5.36 -20.81 7.04
N LEU A 259 -5.66 -19.51 7.10
CA LEU A 259 -6.00 -18.76 8.31
C LEU A 259 -4.90 -18.83 9.38
N THR A 260 -3.64 -18.71 8.94
CA THR A 260 -2.47 -18.80 9.82
C THR A 260 -1.52 -17.64 9.63
N TYR A 261 -0.90 -17.21 10.72
CA TYR A 261 0.22 -16.27 10.70
C TYR A 261 1.53 -16.96 10.30
N GLY A 262 2.33 -16.29 9.50
CA GLY A 262 3.69 -16.70 9.15
C GLY A 262 4.75 -16.17 10.13
N THR A 263 6.00 -16.19 9.70
CA THR A 263 7.13 -15.69 10.49
C THR A 263 7.19 -14.17 10.45
N MET A 264 7.28 -13.54 11.61
CA MET A 264 7.46 -12.09 11.74
C MET A 264 8.82 -11.66 11.17
N MET A 265 8.81 -10.57 10.42
CA MET A 265 9.99 -9.88 9.93
C MET A 265 10.12 -8.53 10.65
N THR A 266 11.33 -8.02 10.76
CA THR A 266 11.57 -6.68 11.29
C THR A 266 12.39 -5.85 10.32
N VAL A 267 12.10 -4.55 10.29
CA VAL A 267 12.77 -3.58 9.44
C VAL A 267 13.25 -2.43 10.32
N SER A 268 14.53 -2.08 10.18
CA SER A 268 15.13 -1.01 10.96
C SER A 268 14.72 0.36 10.45
N LEU A 269 14.31 1.20 11.38
CA LEU A 269 14.11 2.63 11.19
C LEU A 269 15.41 3.37 11.53
N THR A 270 15.60 4.53 10.91
CA THR A 270 16.77 5.38 11.13
C THR A 270 16.89 5.82 12.60
N ASP A 271 15.76 6.04 13.28
CA ASP A 271 15.71 6.29 14.72
C ASP A 271 14.37 5.87 15.35
N ALA A 272 14.29 6.03 16.68
CA ALA A 272 13.17 5.67 17.53
C ALA A 272 11.98 6.67 17.50
N SER A 273 12.10 7.79 16.79
CA SER A 273 11.00 8.74 16.64
C SER A 273 10.04 8.36 15.50
N ASN A 274 10.47 7.45 14.63
CA ASN A 274 9.67 6.93 13.53
C ASN A 274 8.68 5.85 14.04
N ARG A 275 7.43 5.90 13.58
CA ARG A 275 6.42 4.85 13.82
C ARG A 275 5.86 4.37 12.49
N ALA A 276 5.71 3.07 12.28
CA ALA A 276 5.00 2.57 11.09
C ALA A 276 3.53 2.93 11.21
N THR A 277 2.95 3.47 10.15
CA THR A 277 1.56 3.95 10.20
C THR A 277 0.72 3.55 8.98
N GLY A 278 1.35 3.15 7.86
CA GLY A 278 0.63 2.68 6.67
C GLY A 278 1.42 1.68 5.84
N ALA A 279 0.73 0.83 5.08
CA ALA A 279 1.34 -0.14 4.19
C ALA A 279 0.51 -0.30 2.91
N THR A 280 1.14 -0.74 1.82
CA THR A 280 0.44 -1.16 0.61
C THR A 280 1.28 -2.12 -0.22
N TRP A 281 0.63 -2.93 -1.03
CA TRP A 281 1.29 -3.80 -1.98
C TRP A 281 1.54 -3.08 -3.31
N ALA A 282 2.82 -2.85 -3.63
CA ALA A 282 3.21 -2.09 -4.82
C ALA A 282 4.36 -2.80 -5.59
N PRO A 283 4.07 -3.91 -6.29
CA PRO A 283 5.04 -4.78 -6.96
C PRO A 283 5.76 -4.15 -8.16
N ASN A 284 5.46 -2.91 -8.49
CA ASN A 284 6.14 -2.17 -9.56
C ASN A 284 6.76 -0.86 -9.06
N ALA A 285 6.79 -0.62 -7.74
CA ALA A 285 7.25 0.65 -7.16
C ALA A 285 8.71 0.95 -7.48
N LEU A 286 9.54 -0.09 -7.56
CA LEU A 286 10.92 0.00 -8.02
C LEU A 286 11.06 -0.61 -9.43
N PRO A 287 11.89 -0.03 -10.31
CA PRO A 287 12.22 -0.65 -11.58
C PRO A 287 12.97 -1.96 -11.33
N GLU A 288 12.46 -3.06 -11.89
CA GLU A 288 13.12 -4.37 -11.89
C GLU A 288 14.53 -4.27 -12.51
N PRO A 289 15.62 -4.61 -11.80
CA PRO A 289 16.98 -4.63 -12.37
C PRO A 289 17.12 -5.59 -13.57
N SER A 290 16.29 -6.63 -13.60
CA SER A 290 16.31 -7.73 -14.59
C SER A 290 15.90 -7.26 -15.99
N SER A 291 14.94 -6.34 -16.09
CA SER A 291 14.40 -5.84 -17.36
C SER A 291 15.40 -4.97 -18.12
N LEU A 292 16.23 -4.19 -17.41
CA LEU A 292 17.34 -3.42 -17.99
C LEU A 292 18.44 -4.35 -18.54
N ALA A 293 18.76 -5.43 -17.84
CA ALA A 293 19.74 -6.43 -18.30
C ALA A 293 19.25 -7.17 -19.55
N ALA A 294 17.96 -7.50 -19.63
CA ALA A 294 17.36 -8.15 -20.80
C ALA A 294 17.38 -7.24 -22.04
N ILE A 295 17.07 -5.95 -21.90
CA ILE A 295 17.16 -4.97 -22.99
C ILE A 295 18.62 -4.79 -23.42
N GLY A 296 19.57 -4.73 -22.48
CA GLY A 296 21.01 -4.67 -22.76
C GLY A 296 21.53 -5.87 -23.56
N LEU A 297 21.13 -7.09 -23.18
CA LEU A 297 21.48 -8.31 -23.90
C LEU A 297 20.84 -8.39 -25.29
N MET A 298 19.57 -7.99 -25.43
CA MET A 298 18.86 -7.95 -26.71
C MET A 298 19.47 -6.93 -27.69
N SER A 299 19.88 -5.76 -27.18
CA SER A 299 20.54 -4.74 -27.99
C SER A 299 21.96 -5.17 -28.42
N LEU A 300 22.71 -5.87 -27.57
CA LEU A 300 23.99 -6.49 -27.94
C LEU A 300 23.84 -7.58 -29.02
N VAL A 301 22.79 -8.42 -28.94
CA VAL A 301 22.48 -9.43 -29.96
C VAL A 301 22.08 -8.78 -31.29
N ALA A 302 21.29 -7.71 -31.26
CA ALA A 302 20.90 -6.95 -32.45
C ALA A 302 22.11 -6.26 -33.12
N LEU A 303 23.03 -5.69 -32.32
CA LEU A 303 24.28 -5.10 -32.81
C LEU A 303 25.22 -6.15 -33.41
N ARG A 304 25.30 -7.35 -32.82
CA ARG A 304 26.08 -8.47 -33.37
C ARG A 304 25.53 -8.95 -34.71
N ARG A 305 24.20 -9.01 -34.88
CA ARG A 305 23.57 -9.37 -36.16
C ARG A 305 23.83 -8.35 -37.26
N ARG A 306 23.88 -7.05 -36.94
CA ARG A 306 24.20 -6.00 -37.93
C ARG A 306 25.64 -5.99 -38.40
N ARG A 307 26.60 -6.56 -37.65
CA ARG A 307 28.01 -6.67 -38.06
C ARG A 307 28.31 -7.90 -38.91
N LEU A 308 27.39 -8.86 -38.98
CA LEU A 308 27.56 -10.13 -39.69
C LEU A 308 26.82 -10.16 -41.04
N ASN A 309 26.07 -9.11 -41.37
CA ASN A 309 25.49 -8.81 -42.67
C ASN A 309 26.24 -7.65 -43.32
#